data_AF-A0A1F3SFC3-F1
#
_entry.id   AF-A0A1F3SFC3-F1
#
_cell.length_a   1.000
_cell.length_b   1.000
_cell.length_c   1.000
_cell.angle_alpha   90.00
_cell.angle_beta   90.00
_cell.angle_gamma   90.00
#
_symmetry.space_group_name_H-M   'P 1'
#
loop_
_entity.id
_entity.type
_entity.pdbx_description
1 polymer ?
#
loop_
_entity_poly.entity_id
_entity_poly.type
_entity_poly.pdbx_seq_one_letter_code
_entity_poly.pdbx_strand_id
1 'polypeptide(L)'
;MQFINYSFAIAIIFCGLLALASEKNEGGGDSSNNGGASSEQGFVKGADREWAQRKTKLNIYESKIKDYTKDIQHLIHLKNTNTSALDEKGKPINVLDAIATTHKKLKTEVDGYNKEKEELKYRFPEEGRVIERRYVPLRAQSLEEIEKEMGLDWELTQTKKKIDKKYSTFIGYEDVKPISQKPKGPEPTLYEKKSDEETPTRLKLSK
;
A
#
# COMPACT_ATOMS: atom_id res chain seq x y z
N MET A 1 -19.77 8.78 -60.45
CA MET A 1 -19.86 9.22 -59.04
C MET A 1 -18.63 8.70 -58.31
N GLN A 2 -17.70 9.60 -57.96
CA GLN A 2 -16.46 9.26 -57.25
C GLN A 2 -16.58 9.78 -55.82
N PHE A 3 -16.43 8.90 -54.82
CA PHE A 3 -16.39 9.28 -53.41
C PHE A 3 -14.94 9.42 -52.97
N ILE A 4 -14.59 10.63 -52.52
CA ILE A 4 -13.27 11.00 -52.00
C ILE A 4 -13.23 10.66 -50.51
N ASN A 5 -12.20 9.92 -50.10
CA ASN A 5 -11.93 9.46 -48.75
C ASN A 5 -11.50 10.62 -47.83
N TYR A 6 -12.32 10.97 -46.84
CA TYR A 6 -11.94 11.85 -45.74
C TYR A 6 -11.62 11.00 -44.50
N SER A 7 -10.39 10.51 -44.38
CA SER A 7 -9.97 9.74 -43.19
C SER A 7 -8.51 9.99 -42.76
N PHE A 8 -7.92 11.12 -43.15
CA PHE A 8 -6.51 11.43 -42.80
C PHE A 8 -6.24 12.87 -42.34
N ALA A 9 -7.27 13.64 -41.97
CA ALA A 9 -7.11 15.06 -41.62
C ALA A 9 -7.65 15.46 -40.23
N ILE A 10 -7.58 14.57 -39.24
CA ILE A 10 -7.83 14.92 -37.82
C ILE A 10 -6.66 14.37 -36.99
N ALA A 11 -5.45 14.87 -37.25
CA ALA A 11 -4.24 14.48 -36.52
C ALA A 11 -3.37 15.67 -36.08
N ILE A 12 -3.81 16.93 -36.20
CA ILE A 12 -2.97 18.10 -35.86
C ILE A 12 -3.74 19.23 -35.16
N ILE A 13 -4.63 18.91 -34.22
CA ILE A 13 -5.23 19.93 -33.34
C ILE A 13 -5.37 19.38 -31.92
N PHE A 14 -4.26 19.17 -31.21
CA PHE A 14 -4.23 19.10 -29.73
C PHE A 14 -2.80 19.15 -29.16
N CYS A 15 -1.93 20.02 -29.70
CA CYS A 15 -0.54 20.15 -29.25
C CYS A 15 -0.11 21.60 -28.97
N GLY A 16 -1.02 22.49 -28.58
CA GLY A 16 -0.67 23.90 -28.41
C GLY A 16 -1.59 24.67 -27.50
N LEU A 17 -1.65 24.34 -26.21
CA LEU A 17 -2.15 25.25 -25.16
C LEU A 17 -1.84 24.68 -23.76
N LEU A 18 -0.56 24.73 -23.35
CA LEU A 18 -0.21 24.78 -21.93
C LEU A 18 1.17 25.43 -21.76
N ALA A 19 1.20 26.76 -21.92
CA ALA A 19 2.30 27.60 -21.50
C ALA A 19 1.73 28.79 -20.72
N LEU A 20 2.46 29.20 -19.67
CA LEU A 20 2.22 30.29 -18.70
C LEU A 20 1.29 30.00 -17.51
N ALA A 21 1.90 29.71 -16.36
CA ALA A 21 1.98 30.66 -15.24
C ALA A 21 2.88 30.08 -14.12
N SER A 22 4.10 30.59 -13.98
CA SER A 22 4.84 30.51 -12.72
C SER A 22 5.21 31.94 -12.35
N GLU A 23 4.61 32.41 -11.27
CA GLU A 23 4.81 33.73 -10.71
C GLU A 23 6.23 33.91 -10.20
N LYS A 24 6.68 35.15 -10.41
CA LYS A 24 7.95 35.74 -10.05
C LYS A 24 7.83 36.20 -8.59
N ASN A 25 8.53 35.55 -7.67
CA ASN A 25 8.66 36.06 -6.30
C ASN A 25 10.01 36.76 -6.17
N GLU A 26 9.96 38.07 -5.97
CA GLU A 26 11.12 38.95 -5.77
C GLU A 26 11.43 39.07 -4.28
N GLY A 27 12.68 38.76 -3.93
CA GLY A 27 13.31 39.03 -2.64
C GLY A 27 14.73 38.47 -2.70
N GLY A 28 15.82 39.22 -2.76
CA GLY A 28 16.06 40.55 -2.21
C GLY A 28 16.77 40.40 -0.86
N GLY A 29 18.10 40.22 -0.87
CA GLY A 29 18.90 40.10 0.35
C GLY A 29 20.37 39.75 0.06
N ASP A 30 21.19 40.79 -0.11
CA ASP A 30 22.64 40.74 -0.18
C ASP A 30 23.28 40.13 1.08
N SER A 31 24.30 39.28 0.91
CA SER A 31 25.55 39.47 1.64
C SER A 31 26.70 38.62 1.09
N SER A 32 27.84 39.30 1.12
CA SER A 32 29.12 39.03 0.51
C SER A 32 29.92 37.94 1.25
N ASN A 33 30.59 37.09 0.46
CA ASN A 33 32.00 36.74 0.54
C ASN A 33 32.58 36.23 1.88
N ASN A 34 33.04 34.97 1.92
CA ASN A 34 34.48 34.68 2.05
C ASN A 34 34.79 33.20 1.77
N GLY A 35 36.01 32.96 1.31
CA GLY A 35 36.46 31.73 0.68
C GLY A 35 36.67 30.52 1.58
N GLY A 36 36.99 29.41 0.92
CA GLY A 36 37.24 28.14 1.57
C GLY A 36 37.42 27.04 0.54
N ALA A 37 38.53 27.09 -0.20
CA ALA A 37 39.01 25.98 -1.00
C ALA A 37 39.18 24.74 -0.11
N SER A 38 38.34 23.74 -0.32
CA SER A 38 38.71 22.35 -0.19
C SER A 38 37.91 21.58 -1.22
N SER A 39 38.47 21.49 -2.43
CA SER A 39 38.06 20.50 -3.41
C SER A 39 38.49 19.13 -2.90
N GLU A 40 37.78 18.61 -1.89
CA GLU A 40 37.62 17.17 -1.75
C GLU A 40 36.80 16.73 -2.96
N GLN A 41 37.51 16.36 -4.03
CA GLN A 41 36.98 15.45 -5.04
C GLN A 41 36.69 14.13 -4.34
N GLY A 42 35.55 14.10 -3.65
CA GLY A 42 35.05 12.97 -2.91
C GLY A 42 34.87 11.80 -3.86
N PHE A 43 35.60 10.74 -3.55
CA PHE A 43 35.41 9.38 -4.05
C PHE A 43 34.06 8.83 -3.56
N VAL A 44 32.95 9.46 -3.95
CA VAL A 44 31.59 9.07 -3.59
C VAL A 44 30.72 9.14 -4.84
N LYS A 45 30.90 8.23 -5.80
CA LYS A 45 30.06 8.24 -7.03
C LYS A 45 29.59 6.87 -7.53
N GLY A 46 30.07 5.77 -6.95
CA GLY A 46 29.64 4.42 -7.32
C GLY A 46 28.48 3.92 -6.46
N ALA A 47 28.72 3.83 -5.14
CA ALA A 47 27.79 3.25 -4.18
C ALA A 47 26.45 4.01 -4.13
N ASP A 48 26.47 5.34 -4.04
CA ASP A 48 25.26 6.16 -3.98
C ASP A 48 24.39 6.03 -5.24
N ARG A 49 25.02 5.87 -6.39
CA ARG A 49 24.32 5.68 -7.67
C ARG A 49 23.68 4.30 -7.75
N GLU A 50 24.40 3.25 -7.34
CA GLU A 50 23.84 1.88 -7.27
C GLU A 50 22.68 1.83 -6.28
N TRP A 51 22.83 2.45 -5.11
CA TRP A 51 21.78 2.59 -4.10
C TRP A 51 20.52 3.26 -4.68
N ALA A 52 20.67 4.42 -5.33
CA ALA A 52 19.56 5.13 -5.94
C ALA A 52 18.84 4.28 -7.02
N GLN A 53 19.60 3.53 -7.82
CA GLN A 53 19.04 2.63 -8.84
C GLN A 53 18.26 1.48 -8.22
N ARG A 54 18.82 0.79 -7.23
CA ARG A 54 18.16 -0.33 -6.55
C ARG A 54 16.93 0.12 -5.75
N LYS A 55 16.99 1.30 -5.13
CA LYS A 55 15.82 1.95 -4.50
C LYS A 55 14.70 2.23 -5.51
N THR A 56 15.05 2.71 -6.70
CA THR A 56 14.08 2.92 -7.78
C THR A 56 13.46 1.60 -8.21
N LYS A 57 14.27 0.54 -8.32
CA LYS A 57 13.81 -0.82 -8.63
C LYS A 57 12.83 -1.37 -7.58
N LEU A 58 13.10 -1.17 -6.29
CA LEU A 58 12.16 -1.50 -5.20
C LEU A 58 10.81 -0.79 -5.37
N ASN A 59 10.82 0.52 -5.66
CA ASN A 59 9.58 1.27 -5.86
C ASN A 59 8.80 0.78 -7.11
N ILE A 60 9.51 0.37 -8.17
CA ILE A 60 8.89 -0.25 -9.35
C ILE A 60 8.20 -1.57 -8.98
N TYR A 61 8.87 -2.43 -8.20
CA TYR A 61 8.25 -3.65 -7.68
C TYR A 61 6.97 -3.34 -6.88
N GLU A 62 7.01 -2.36 -5.97
CA GLU A 62 5.81 -1.97 -5.20
C GLU A 62 4.67 -1.48 -6.07
N SER A 63 4.96 -0.70 -7.12
CA SER A 63 3.93 -0.25 -8.07
C SER A 63 3.31 -1.44 -8.78
N LYS A 64 4.13 -2.33 -9.35
CA LYS A 64 3.64 -3.52 -10.05
C LYS A 64 2.83 -4.45 -9.16
N ILE A 65 3.26 -4.66 -7.92
CA ILE A 65 2.52 -5.47 -6.93
C ILE A 65 1.13 -4.87 -6.70
N LYS A 66 1.04 -3.54 -6.55
CA LYS A 66 -0.25 -2.84 -6.41
C LYS A 66 -1.10 -2.96 -7.66
N ASP A 67 -0.51 -2.81 -8.84
CA ASP A 67 -1.21 -2.89 -10.12
C ASP A 67 -1.76 -4.31 -10.35
N TYR A 68 -0.95 -5.35 -10.17
CA TYR A 68 -1.42 -6.74 -10.27
C TYR A 68 -2.47 -7.10 -9.22
N THR A 69 -2.39 -6.55 -8.01
CA THR A 69 -3.42 -6.76 -6.99
C THR A 69 -4.76 -6.16 -7.45
N LYS A 70 -4.75 -4.94 -8.00
CA LYS A 70 -5.95 -4.30 -8.55
C LYS A 70 -6.51 -5.05 -9.76
N ASP A 71 -5.64 -5.54 -10.64
CA ASP A 71 -6.05 -6.32 -11.80
C ASP A 71 -6.75 -7.61 -11.38
N ILE A 72 -6.21 -8.32 -10.39
CA ILE A 72 -6.85 -9.52 -9.82
C ILE A 72 -8.21 -9.17 -9.20
N GLN A 73 -8.29 -8.09 -8.41
CA GLN A 73 -9.57 -7.62 -7.84
C GLN A 73 -10.61 -7.30 -8.91
N HIS A 74 -10.19 -6.65 -10.00
CA HIS A 74 -11.05 -6.34 -11.13
C HIS A 74 -11.53 -7.61 -11.86
N LEU A 75 -10.64 -8.57 -12.10
CA LEU A 75 -11.00 -9.85 -12.71
C LEU A 75 -11.95 -10.68 -11.82
N ILE A 76 -11.73 -10.69 -10.50
CA ILE A 76 -12.65 -11.32 -9.54
C ILE A 76 -14.02 -10.64 -9.58
N HIS A 77 -14.07 -9.31 -9.67
CA HIS A 77 -15.33 -8.59 -9.81
C HIS A 77 -16.07 -9.00 -11.08
N LEU A 78 -15.39 -9.04 -12.23
CA LEU A 78 -15.95 -9.48 -13.51
C LEU A 78 -16.47 -10.92 -13.47
N LYS A 79 -15.73 -11.82 -12.81
CA LYS A 79 -16.15 -13.20 -12.53
C LYS A 79 -17.45 -13.22 -11.74
N ASN A 80 -17.56 -12.43 -10.67
CA ASN A 80 -18.73 -12.41 -9.80
C ASN A 80 -19.96 -11.74 -10.45
N THR A 81 -19.77 -10.75 -11.31
CA THR A 81 -20.86 -10.07 -12.02
C THR A 81 -21.26 -10.77 -13.33
N ASN A 82 -20.67 -11.93 -13.65
CA ASN A 82 -20.85 -12.66 -14.91
C ASN A 82 -20.71 -11.77 -16.16
N THR A 83 -19.87 -10.72 -16.06
CA THR A 83 -19.65 -9.79 -17.16
C THR A 83 -18.55 -10.36 -18.05
N SER A 84 -18.87 -10.66 -19.30
CA SER A 84 -17.88 -11.13 -20.27
C SER A 84 -16.82 -10.06 -20.50
N ALA A 85 -15.61 -10.32 -20.01
CA ALA A 85 -14.46 -9.47 -20.27
C ALA A 85 -13.96 -9.71 -21.70
N LEU A 86 -13.73 -8.64 -22.44
CA LEU A 86 -13.15 -8.67 -23.77
C LEU A 86 -11.72 -8.14 -23.72
N ASP A 87 -10.81 -8.82 -24.41
CA ASP A 87 -9.45 -8.31 -24.63
C ASP A 87 -9.48 -7.03 -25.49
N GLU A 88 -8.35 -6.32 -25.57
CA GLU A 88 -8.13 -5.20 -26.50
C GLU A 88 -8.47 -5.54 -27.97
N LYS A 89 -8.47 -6.83 -28.31
CA LYS A 89 -8.81 -7.39 -29.63
C LYS A 89 -10.26 -7.88 -29.75
N GLY A 90 -11.11 -7.61 -28.77
CA GLY A 90 -12.52 -8.02 -28.75
C GLY A 90 -12.74 -9.53 -28.55
N LYS A 91 -11.75 -10.26 -28.03
CA LYS A 91 -11.88 -11.71 -27.78
C LYS A 91 -12.35 -11.98 -26.35
N PRO A 92 -13.21 -12.98 -26.12
CA PRO A 92 -13.62 -13.34 -24.76
C PRO A 92 -12.42 -13.84 -23.97
N ILE A 93 -12.18 -13.22 -22.82
CA ILE A 93 -11.12 -13.60 -21.90
C ILE A 93 -11.63 -14.75 -21.04
N ASN A 94 -10.86 -15.84 -20.93
CA ASN A 94 -11.08 -16.79 -19.85
C ASN A 94 -10.62 -16.15 -18.54
N VAL A 95 -11.58 -15.58 -17.80
CA VAL A 95 -11.32 -14.80 -16.59
C VAL A 95 -10.55 -15.62 -15.54
N LEU A 96 -10.81 -16.93 -15.43
CA LEU A 96 -10.11 -17.80 -14.48
C LEU A 96 -8.61 -17.96 -14.84
N ASP A 97 -8.30 -18.15 -16.13
CA ASP A 97 -6.91 -18.23 -16.60
C ASP A 97 -6.18 -16.89 -16.42
N ALA A 98 -6.88 -15.78 -16.68
CA ALA A 98 -6.36 -14.44 -16.46
C ALA A 98 -6.03 -14.18 -14.98
N ILE A 99 -6.90 -14.62 -14.05
CA ILE A 99 -6.66 -14.54 -12.61
C ILE A 99 -5.43 -15.37 -12.23
N ALA A 100 -5.36 -16.64 -12.66
CA ALA A 100 -4.25 -17.54 -12.32
C ALA A 100 -2.90 -17.02 -12.84
N THR A 101 -2.87 -16.52 -14.07
CA THR A 101 -1.65 -15.97 -14.67
C THR A 101 -1.20 -14.68 -13.98
N THR A 102 -2.14 -13.79 -13.64
CA THR A 102 -1.84 -12.53 -12.95
C THR A 102 -1.39 -12.78 -11.51
N HIS A 103 -2.00 -13.75 -10.80
CA HIS A 103 -1.56 -14.16 -9.46
C HIS A 103 -0.14 -14.74 -9.45
N LYS A 104 0.22 -15.52 -10.47
CA LYS A 104 1.61 -15.99 -10.63
C LYS A 104 2.60 -14.85 -10.84
N LYS A 105 2.23 -13.82 -11.61
CA LYS A 105 3.04 -12.60 -11.79
C LYS A 105 3.19 -11.84 -10.48
N LEU A 106 2.09 -11.63 -9.74
CA LEU A 106 2.09 -11.02 -8.42
C LEU A 106 3.10 -11.71 -7.48
N LYS A 107 3.02 -13.05 -7.37
CA LYS A 107 3.96 -13.83 -6.54
C LYS A 107 5.42 -13.61 -6.96
N THR A 108 5.68 -13.61 -8.26
CA THR A 108 7.04 -13.41 -8.81
C THR A 108 7.59 -12.02 -8.46
N GLU A 109 6.77 -10.96 -8.58
CA GLU A 109 7.20 -9.60 -8.23
C GLU A 109 7.38 -9.42 -6.71
N VAL A 110 6.55 -10.07 -5.88
CA VAL A 110 6.74 -10.08 -4.41
C VAL A 110 8.04 -10.77 -4.01
N ASP A 111 8.35 -11.92 -4.59
CA ASP A 111 9.60 -12.63 -4.34
C ASP A 111 10.81 -11.78 -4.79
N GLY A 112 10.68 -11.13 -5.96
CA GLY A 112 11.69 -10.19 -6.48
C GLY A 112 11.91 -8.98 -5.58
N TYR A 113 10.84 -8.40 -5.05
CA TYR A 113 10.90 -7.30 -4.08
C TYR A 113 11.65 -7.71 -2.81
N ASN A 114 11.30 -8.85 -2.21
CA ASN A 114 11.90 -9.32 -0.97
C ASN A 114 13.38 -9.63 -1.16
N LYS A 115 13.75 -10.26 -2.28
CA LYS A 115 15.15 -10.53 -2.62
C LYS A 115 15.95 -9.24 -2.79
N GLU A 116 15.45 -8.26 -3.55
CA GLU A 116 16.15 -6.99 -3.75
C GLU A 116 16.31 -6.22 -2.43
N LYS A 117 15.28 -6.22 -1.58
CA LYS A 117 15.34 -5.64 -0.24
C LYS A 117 16.44 -6.30 0.61
N GLU A 118 16.52 -7.63 0.61
CA GLU A 118 17.53 -8.36 1.36
C GLU A 118 18.94 -8.05 0.86
N GLU A 119 19.14 -8.02 -0.46
CA GLU A 119 20.42 -7.61 -1.06
C GLU A 119 20.82 -6.19 -0.66
N LEU A 120 19.87 -5.26 -0.67
CA LEU A 120 20.10 -3.87 -0.25
C LEU A 120 20.52 -3.77 1.21
N LYS A 121 19.89 -4.54 2.10
CA LYS A 121 20.22 -4.56 3.53
C LYS A 121 21.68 -4.92 3.78
N TYR A 122 22.22 -5.90 3.06
CA TYR A 122 23.60 -6.35 3.26
C TYR A 122 24.63 -5.56 2.46
N ARG A 123 24.27 -5.05 1.28
CA ARG A 123 25.19 -4.25 0.45
C ARG A 123 25.38 -2.82 0.95
N PHE A 124 24.35 -2.24 1.56
CA PHE A 124 24.36 -0.84 2.02
C PHE A 124 23.95 -0.76 3.50
N PRO A 125 24.79 -1.25 4.43
CA PRO A 125 24.46 -1.30 5.86
C PRO A 125 24.25 0.09 6.47
N GLU A 126 24.95 1.12 5.96
CA GLU A 126 24.79 2.52 6.38
C GLU A 126 23.35 3.03 6.18
N GLU A 127 22.68 2.56 5.13
CA GLU A 127 21.29 2.91 4.79
C GLU A 127 20.28 1.96 5.47
N GLY A 128 20.74 1.01 6.29
CA GLY A 128 19.92 -0.05 6.88
C GLY A 128 18.70 0.46 7.63
N ARG A 129 18.82 1.56 8.39
CA ARG A 129 17.69 2.16 9.12
C ARG A 129 16.60 2.68 8.19
N VAL A 130 16.99 3.26 7.05
CA VAL A 130 16.04 3.76 6.04
C VAL A 130 15.34 2.59 5.36
N ILE A 131 16.09 1.53 5.06
CA ILE A 131 15.55 0.30 4.46
C ILE A 131 14.50 -0.32 5.37
N GLU A 132 14.82 -0.55 6.63
CA GLU A 132 13.93 -1.24 7.59
C GLU A 132 12.67 -0.44 7.89
N ARG A 133 12.75 0.89 7.91
CA ARG A 133 11.59 1.76 8.15
C ARG A 133 10.67 1.86 6.93
N ARG A 134 11.21 1.94 5.72
CA ARG A 134 10.41 2.17 4.50
C ARG A 134 9.93 0.87 3.85
N TYR A 135 10.80 -0.13 3.79
CA TYR A 135 10.57 -1.35 3.02
C TYR A 135 10.34 -2.52 3.97
N VAL A 136 9.08 -2.91 4.15
CA VAL A 136 8.64 -4.04 4.99
C VAL A 136 8.58 -5.29 4.12
N PRO A 137 8.96 -6.49 4.60
CA PRO A 137 8.85 -7.67 3.75
C PRO A 137 7.37 -7.90 3.39
N LEU A 138 7.11 -8.18 2.12
CA LEU A 138 5.76 -8.38 1.62
C LEU A 138 5.47 -9.87 1.51
N ARG A 139 4.26 -10.29 1.90
CA ARG A 139 3.76 -11.65 1.65
C ARG A 139 2.83 -11.60 0.44
N ALA A 140 2.99 -12.54 -0.48
CA ALA A 140 2.02 -12.73 -1.56
C ALA A 140 0.70 -13.21 -0.93
N GLN A 141 -0.35 -12.39 -1.03
CA GLN A 141 -1.69 -12.77 -0.61
C GLN A 141 -2.16 -13.97 -1.45
N SER A 142 -2.81 -14.93 -0.79
CA SER A 142 -3.47 -16.04 -1.48
C SER A 142 -4.68 -15.54 -2.27
N LEU A 143 -5.07 -16.28 -3.31
CA LEU A 143 -6.24 -15.89 -4.10
C LEU A 143 -7.51 -15.88 -3.23
N GLU A 144 -7.65 -16.83 -2.31
CA GLU A 144 -8.76 -16.88 -1.36
C GLU A 144 -8.80 -15.67 -0.42
N GLU A 145 -7.64 -15.19 0.04
CA GLU A 145 -7.56 -13.95 0.84
C GLU A 145 -8.03 -12.73 0.04
N ILE A 146 -7.60 -12.60 -1.23
CA ILE A 146 -8.03 -11.49 -2.10
C ILE A 146 -9.53 -11.57 -2.40
N GLU A 147 -10.05 -12.78 -2.67
CA GLU A 147 -11.48 -12.99 -2.90
C GLU A 147 -12.30 -12.68 -1.63
N LYS A 148 -11.81 -13.08 -0.44
CA LYS A 148 -12.46 -12.80 0.84
C LYS A 148 -12.50 -11.30 1.14
N GLU A 149 -11.41 -10.58 0.89
CA GLU A 149 -11.35 -9.11 1.00
C GLU A 149 -12.33 -8.40 0.05
N MET A 150 -12.69 -9.05 -1.05
CA MET A 150 -13.65 -8.56 -2.04
C MET A 150 -15.07 -9.13 -1.85
N GLY A 151 -15.29 -9.95 -0.82
CA GLY A 151 -16.53 -10.68 -0.59
C GLY A 151 -17.64 -9.86 0.09
N LEU A 152 -18.64 -10.57 0.64
CA LEU A 152 -19.82 -10.00 1.30
C LEU A 152 -19.49 -8.94 2.36
N ASP A 153 -18.43 -9.11 3.13
CA ASP A 153 -18.02 -8.16 4.17
C ASP A 153 -17.64 -6.79 3.57
N TRP A 154 -17.02 -6.79 2.39
CA TRP A 154 -16.70 -5.56 1.67
C TRP A 154 -17.97 -4.89 1.15
N GLU A 155 -18.89 -5.65 0.56
CA GLU A 155 -20.17 -5.13 0.08
C GLU A 155 -21.02 -4.56 1.21
N LEU A 156 -21.04 -5.25 2.37
CA LEU A 156 -21.72 -4.78 3.58
C LEU A 156 -21.10 -3.46 4.07
N THR A 157 -19.77 -3.38 4.08
CA THR A 157 -19.03 -2.16 4.45
C THR A 157 -19.32 -1.00 3.50
N GLN A 158 -19.36 -1.23 2.19
CA GLN A 158 -19.70 -0.21 1.21
C GLN A 158 -21.17 0.23 1.32
N THR A 159 -22.07 -0.71 1.57
CA THR A 159 -23.50 -0.43 1.79
C THR A 159 -23.70 0.40 3.04
N LYS A 160 -23.06 0.02 4.15
CA LYS A 160 -23.06 0.81 5.39
C LYS A 160 -22.55 2.23 5.14
N LYS A 161 -21.42 2.41 4.46
CA LYS A 161 -20.90 3.74 4.09
C LYS A 161 -21.89 4.57 3.25
N LYS A 162 -22.60 3.95 2.31
CA LYS A 162 -23.64 4.63 1.51
C LYS A 162 -24.83 5.04 2.35
N ILE A 163 -25.27 4.18 3.27
CA ILE A 163 -26.33 4.47 4.24
C ILE A 163 -25.90 5.63 5.13
N ASP A 164 -24.75 5.52 5.79
CA ASP A 164 -24.21 6.58 6.66
C ASP A 164 -24.09 7.91 5.90
N LYS A 165 -23.62 7.91 4.65
CA LYS A 165 -23.56 9.12 3.82
C LYS A 165 -24.95 9.70 3.49
N LYS A 166 -25.93 8.86 3.16
CA LYS A 166 -27.29 9.32 2.82
C LYS A 166 -28.10 9.74 4.05
N TYR A 167 -27.87 9.10 5.19
CA TYR A 167 -28.68 9.26 6.39
C TYR A 167 -27.98 10.02 7.53
N SER A 168 -26.69 10.37 7.40
CA SER A 168 -25.96 11.19 8.40
C SER A 168 -26.62 12.53 8.69
N THR A 169 -27.24 13.17 7.69
CA THR A 169 -27.97 14.42 7.87
C THR A 169 -29.29 14.25 8.64
N PHE A 170 -29.90 13.05 8.57
CA PHE A 170 -31.17 12.74 9.23
C PHE A 170 -31.00 12.28 10.67
N ILE A 171 -29.80 11.83 11.06
CA ILE A 171 -29.46 11.44 12.44
C ILE A 171 -29.19 12.70 13.32
N GLY A 172 -29.27 13.89 12.74
CA GLY A 172 -28.88 15.15 13.39
C GLY A 172 -29.89 15.83 14.32
N TYR A 173 -31.15 15.40 14.46
CA TYR A 173 -32.13 16.19 15.22
C TYR A 173 -33.20 15.47 16.06
N GLU A 174 -33.15 14.15 16.27
CA GLU A 174 -34.01 13.52 17.29
C GLU A 174 -33.25 12.48 18.12
N ASP A 175 -33.02 12.84 19.39
CA ASP A 175 -32.85 11.98 20.58
C ASP A 175 -32.06 10.67 20.44
N VAL A 176 -30.73 10.79 20.48
CA VAL A 176 -29.91 9.76 21.16
C VAL A 176 -29.17 10.44 22.31
N LYS A 177 -29.80 10.44 23.48
CA LYS A 177 -29.07 10.66 24.74
C LYS A 177 -27.87 9.70 24.75
N PRO A 178 -26.63 10.18 24.99
CA PRO A 178 -25.51 9.28 25.13
C PRO A 178 -25.82 8.34 26.29
N ILE A 179 -25.89 7.04 26.00
CA ILE A 179 -25.85 6.01 27.03
C ILE A 179 -24.48 6.18 27.69
N SER A 180 -24.49 6.90 28.81
CA SER A 180 -23.37 7.04 29.73
C SER A 180 -22.89 5.62 30.05
N GLN A 181 -21.76 5.26 29.46
CA GLN A 181 -20.96 4.14 29.91
C GLN A 181 -20.60 4.45 31.37
N LYS A 182 -21.31 3.82 32.31
CA LYS A 182 -20.81 3.69 33.69
C LYS A 182 -19.42 3.05 33.60
N PRO A 183 -18.35 3.69 34.11
CA PRO A 183 -17.17 2.93 34.46
C PRO A 183 -17.53 2.08 35.69
N LYS A 184 -17.83 0.79 35.49
CA LYS A 184 -17.66 -0.19 36.57
C LYS A 184 -16.18 -0.53 36.59
N GLY A 185 -15.45 0.15 37.47
CA GLY A 185 -14.07 -0.20 37.80
C GLY A 185 -13.96 -1.63 38.35
N PRO A 186 -12.75 -2.21 38.32
CA PRO A 186 -12.51 -3.51 38.91
C PRO A 186 -12.44 -3.44 40.44
N GLU A 187 -13.22 -4.34 41.07
CA GLU A 187 -13.07 -5.00 42.38
C GLU A 187 -13.01 -4.22 43.70
N PRO A 188 -13.80 -4.69 44.69
CA PRO A 188 -13.22 -5.09 45.96
C PRO A 188 -13.39 -6.60 46.21
N THR A 189 -12.27 -7.30 46.28
CA THR A 189 -12.14 -8.62 46.89
C THR A 189 -12.23 -8.49 48.40
N LEU A 190 -13.12 -9.25 49.04
CA LEU A 190 -12.97 -9.75 50.41
C LEU A 190 -14.23 -10.53 50.81
N TYR A 191 -14.16 -11.87 50.76
CA TYR A 191 -14.44 -12.69 51.94
C TYR A 191 -13.51 -13.91 51.91
N GLU A 192 -12.71 -13.94 52.97
CA GLU A 192 -11.73 -14.90 53.40
C GLU A 192 -12.43 -16.17 53.92
N LYS A 193 -11.90 -17.37 53.60
CA LYS A 193 -12.08 -18.54 54.45
C LYS A 193 -10.77 -19.31 54.56
N LYS A 194 -10.12 -19.12 55.71
CA LYS A 194 -9.00 -19.90 56.25
C LYS A 194 -9.45 -21.30 56.64
N SER A 195 -8.58 -22.28 56.41
CA SER A 195 -8.33 -23.53 57.16
C SER A 195 -7.86 -24.62 56.17
N ASP A 196 -6.72 -25.32 56.25
CA ASP A 196 -5.68 -25.53 57.25
C ASP A 196 -4.45 -26.21 56.59
N GLU A 197 -3.33 -26.24 57.34
CA GLU A 197 -2.27 -27.28 57.39
C GLU A 197 -1.19 -27.45 56.28
N GLU A 198 0.04 -27.07 56.67
CA GLU A 198 1.27 -27.92 56.78
C GLU A 198 1.74 -28.75 55.56
N THR A 199 2.96 -28.76 55.03
CA THR A 199 4.35 -28.47 55.48
C THR A 199 5.30 -28.45 54.25
N PRO A 200 6.49 -27.82 54.31
CA PRO A 200 7.46 -27.81 53.21
C PRO A 200 8.59 -28.84 53.41
N THR A 201 8.70 -29.84 52.52
CA THR A 201 9.93 -30.68 52.47
C THR A 201 10.88 -30.21 51.38
N ARG A 202 11.86 -29.44 51.84
CA ARG A 202 13.10 -29.07 51.18
C ARG A 202 13.98 -30.32 51.03
N LEU A 203 14.03 -30.93 49.85
CA LEU A 203 15.14 -31.84 49.51
C LEU A 203 16.34 -31.01 49.05
N LYS A 204 17.27 -30.84 49.99
CA LYS A 204 18.64 -30.42 49.76
C LYS A 204 19.54 -31.66 49.78
N LEU A 205 20.70 -31.51 49.15
CA LEU A 205 21.92 -32.35 49.17
C LEU A 205 21.92 -33.56 48.21
N SER A 206 23.04 -33.92 47.57
CA SER A 206 24.42 -33.39 47.62
C SER A 206 25.24 -33.94 46.46
N LYS A 207 26.30 -33.18 46.12
CA LYS A 207 27.66 -33.58 45.68
C LYS A 207 27.83 -34.88 44.89
#